data_AF-A0A1G6JU34-F1
#
_entry.id   AF-A0A1G6JU34-F1
#
_cell.length_a   1.000
_cell.length_b   1.000
_cell.length_c   1.000
_cell.angle_alpha   90.00
_cell.angle_beta   90.00
_cell.angle_gamma   90.00
#
_symmetry.space_group_name_H-M   'P 1'
#
loop_
_entity.id
_entity.type
_entity.pdbx_description
1 polymer ?
#
loop_
_entity_poly.entity_id
_entity_poly.type
_entity_poly.pdbx_seq_one_letter_code
_entity_poly.pdbx_strand_id
1 'polypeptide(L)' 'MRFTSIAMTAVVLTLAACAQPEPEPVYVQPTYDKLGNPSCYSGYQLATTPEGQMVCAPVS' A
#
# COMPACT_ATOMS: atom_id res chain seq x y z
N MET A 1 -26.08 18.05 35.29
CA MET A 1 -25.14 18.02 34.15
C MET A 1 -24.69 16.58 33.89
N ARG A 2 -25.17 15.96 32.81
CA ARG A 2 -24.76 14.61 32.36
C ARG A 2 -24.83 14.51 30.83
N PHE A 3 -24.22 15.47 30.12
CA PHE A 3 -24.15 15.46 28.65
C PHE A 3 -22.72 15.40 28.10
N THR A 4 -21.71 15.46 28.99
CA THR A 4 -20.29 15.56 28.61
C THR A 4 -19.69 14.24 28.11
N SER A 5 -20.26 13.09 28.50
CA SER A 5 -19.69 11.77 28.20
C SER A 5 -20.06 11.21 26.83
N ILE A 6 -21.08 11.74 26.15
CA ILE A 6 -21.51 11.24 24.83
C ILE A 6 -20.66 11.86 23.70
N ALA A 7 -20.18 13.09 23.89
CA ALA A 7 -19.39 13.79 22.87
C ALA A 7 -18.00 13.17 22.67
N MET A 8 -17.39 12.58 23.70
CA MET A 8 -16.06 11.97 23.58
C MET A 8 -16.07 10.66 22.78
N THR A 9 -17.14 9.86 22.89
CA THR A 9 -17.24 8.57 22.19
C THR A 9 -17.35 8.74 20.68
N ALA A 10 -18.02 9.79 20.20
CA ALA A 10 -18.19 10.07 18.79
C ALA A 10 -16.85 10.42 18.09
N VAL A 11 -15.94 11.11 18.77
CA VAL A 11 -14.63 11.48 18.23
C VAL A 11 -13.74 10.25 18.05
N VAL A 12 -13.75 9.32 19.00
CA VAL A 12 -12.94 8.09 18.92
C VAL A 12 -13.37 7.19 17.77
N LEU A 13 -14.67 7.10 17.49
CA LEU A 13 -15.22 6.29 16.40
C LEU A 13 -14.79 6.81 15.01
N THR A 14 -14.67 8.13 14.84
CA THR A 14 -14.24 8.71 13.57
C THR A 14 -12.75 8.56 13.29
N LEU A 15 -11.89 8.51 14.33
CA LEU A 15 -10.44 8.28 14.14
C LEU A 15 -10.12 6.83 13.75
N ALA A 16 -10.90 5.86 14.23
CA ALA A 16 -10.71 4.46 13.89
C ALA A 16 -10.98 4.17 12.39
N ALA A 17 -11.79 4.98 11.72
CA ALA A 17 -12.11 4.82 10.30
C ALA A 17 -10.95 5.25 9.37
N CYS A 18 -9.96 6.01 9.85
CA CYS A 18 -8.78 6.39 9.08
C CYS A 18 -7.59 5.45 9.31
N ALA A 19 -7.67 4.53 10.28
CA ALA A 19 -6.62 3.57 10.60
C ALA A 19 -6.78 2.27 9.78
N GLN A 20 -7.16 2.38 8.51
CA GLN A 20 -7.12 1.24 7.62
C GLN A 20 -5.64 0.94 7.33
N PRO A 21 -5.13 -0.28 7.62
CA PRO A 21 -3.80 -0.66 7.22
C PRO A 21 -3.66 -0.39 5.72
N GLU A 22 -2.61 0.34 5.33
CA GLU A 22 -2.30 0.52 3.92
C GLU A 22 -2.21 -0.87 3.29
N PRO A 23 -2.97 -1.15 2.21
CA PRO A 23 -2.95 -2.47 1.61
C PRO A 23 -1.51 -2.82 1.25
N GLU A 24 -1.06 -4.00 1.66
CA GLU A 24 0.30 -4.43 1.36
C GLU A 24 0.52 -4.32 -0.15
N PRO A 25 1.56 -3.60 -0.61
CA PRO A 25 1.82 -3.44 -2.02
C PRO A 25 2.02 -4.81 -2.64
N VAL A 26 1.14 -5.16 -3.58
CA VAL A 26 1.24 -6.43 -4.30
C VAL A 26 2.42 -6.33 -5.26
N TYR A 27 3.56 -6.87 -4.85
CA TYR A 27 4.72 -6.99 -5.73
C TYR A 27 4.45 -8.06 -6.77
N VAL A 28 4.62 -7.73 -8.05
CA VAL A 28 4.51 -8.71 -9.15
C VAL A 28 5.89 -9.00 -9.74
N GLN A 29 6.07 -10.20 -10.29
CA GLN A 29 7.32 -10.54 -10.97
C GLN A 29 7.42 -9.75 -12.29
N PRO A 30 8.60 -9.17 -12.59
CA PRO A 30 8.84 -8.51 -13.87
C PRO A 30 8.84 -9.53 -15.01
N THR A 31 8.36 -9.09 -16.16
CA THR A 31 8.49 -9.84 -17.40
C THR A 31 9.81 -9.51 -18.07
N TYR A 32 10.52 -10.53 -18.53
CA TYR A 32 11.80 -10.37 -19.21
C TYR A 32 11.63 -10.55 -20.71
N ASP A 33 12.21 -9.64 -21.48
CA ASP A 33 12.34 -9.84 -22.92
C ASP A 33 13.40 -10.90 -23.25
N LYS A 34 13.58 -11.20 -24.55
CA LYS A 34 14.59 -12.18 -25.00
C LYS A 34 16.04 -11.75 -24.74
N LEU A 35 16.27 -10.48 -24.42
CA LEU A 35 17.57 -9.91 -24.08
C LEU A 35 17.76 -9.83 -22.55
N GLY A 36 16.77 -10.23 -21.76
CA GLY A 36 16.81 -10.20 -20.29
C GLY A 36 16.50 -8.82 -19.70
N ASN A 37 15.93 -7.88 -20.47
CA ASN A 37 15.51 -6.61 -19.92
C ASN A 37 14.20 -6.78 -19.13
N PRO A 38 14.15 -6.36 -17.85
CA PRO A 38 12.94 -6.44 -17.06
C PRO A 38 11.94 -5.34 -17.48
N SER A 39 10.66 -5.66 -17.42
CA SER A 39 9.56 -4.75 -17.71
C SER A 39 8.36 -5.05 -16.80
N CYS A 40 7.54 -4.04 -16.56
CA CYS A 40 6.33 -4.15 -15.74
C CYS A 40 5.10 -3.81 -16.58
N TYR A 41 3.96 -4.39 -16.21
CA TYR A 41 2.67 -4.02 -16.76
C TYR A 41 2.29 -2.58 -16.36
N SER A 42 1.39 -1.96 -17.12
CA SER A 42 0.87 -0.63 -16.82
C SER A 42 0.34 -0.54 -15.38
N GLY A 43 0.69 0.52 -14.67
CA GLY A 43 0.37 0.69 -13.26
C GLY A 43 1.43 0.14 -12.30
N TYR A 44 2.52 -0.43 -12.81
CA TYR A 44 3.65 -0.91 -12.00
C TYR A 44 4.99 -0.39 -12.56
N GLN A 45 5.95 -0.14 -11.67
CA GLN A 45 7.32 0.28 -11.96
C GLN A 45 8.33 -0.70 -11.40
N LEU A 46 9.50 -0.80 -12.05
CA LEU A 46 10.60 -1.61 -11.54
C LEU A 46 11.11 -1.05 -10.21
N ALA A 47 11.23 -1.92 -9.23
CA ALA A 47 11.77 -1.64 -7.91
C ALA A 47 12.65 -2.80 -7.43
N THR A 48 13.48 -2.53 -6.43
CA THR A 48 14.32 -3.54 -5.79
C THR A 48 13.85 -3.72 -4.34
N THR A 49 13.55 -4.95 -3.92
CA THR A 49 13.20 -5.24 -2.52
C THR A 49 14.43 -5.10 -1.63
N PRO A 50 14.26 -5.00 -0.29
CA PRO A 50 15.37 -5.00 0.65
C PRO A 50 16.24 -6.28 0.56
N GLU A 51 15.69 -7.41 0.12
CA GLU A 51 16.47 -8.63 -0.14
C GLU A 51 17.19 -8.62 -1.50
N GLY A 52 17.12 -7.53 -2.27
CA GLY A 52 17.78 -7.39 -3.56
C GLY A 52 17.01 -7.99 -4.74
N GLN A 53 15.74 -8.32 -4.58
CA GLN A 53 14.92 -8.90 -5.64
C GLN A 53 14.37 -7.81 -6.56
N MET A 54 14.47 -8.02 -7.88
CA MET A 54 13.82 -7.15 -8.86
C MET A 54 12.33 -7.48 -8.91
N VAL A 55 11.49 -6.51 -8.57
CA VAL A 55 10.03 -6.64 -8.53
C VAL A 55 9.38 -5.47 -9.25
N CYS A 56 8.12 -5.65 -9.62
CA CYS A 56 7.25 -4.60 -10.10
C CYS A 56 6.39 -4.12 -8.94
N ALA A 57 6.60 -2.87 -8.50
CA ALA A 57 5.83 -2.21 -7.45
C ALA A 57 4.76 -1.30 -8.06
N PRO A 58 3.58 -1.14 -7.45
CA PRO A 58 2.54 -0.25 -7.98
C PRO A 58 3.04 1.19 -8.04
N VAL A 59 2.70 1.89 -9.12
CA VAL A 59 2.96 3.35 -9.22
C VAL A 59 2.02 4.05 -8.23
N SER A 60 2.60 4.83 -7.31
CA SER A 60 1.85 5.59 -6.29
C SER A 60 1.32 6.91 -6.85
#